data_AF-A0A4S4C4S0-F1
#
_entry.id   AF-A0A4S4C4S0-F1
#
_cell.length_a   1.000
_cell.length_b   1.000
_cell.length_c   1.000
_cell.angle_alpha   90.00
_cell.angle_beta   90.00
_cell.angle_gamma   90.00
#
_symmetry.space_group_name_H-M   'P 1'
#
loop_
_entity.id
_entity.type
_entity.pdbx_description
1 polymer ?
#
loop_
_entity_poly.entity_id
_entity_poly.type
_entity_poly.pdbx_seq_one_letter_code
_entity_poly.pdbx_strand_id
1 'polypeptide(L)'
;MRLLHLRNERGTTLIQVLGASVILTAIVLAFVSVSQYTLLSNKDTDHREQALFIAEQIVNELRAGASYPHNTLVAYDSIYSYRIDQSLALPGGDQTIAADAAAGLRARNQLTLQTIVLSSTTPKLLTVNVTWRG
;
A
#
# COMPACT_ATOMS: atom_id res chain seq x y z
N MET A 1 69.49 -3.10 -20.05
CA MET A 1 68.50 -3.00 -18.96
C MET A 1 67.25 -2.25 -19.43
N ARG A 2 66.30 -2.90 -20.12
CA ARG A 2 64.99 -2.29 -20.49
C ARG A 2 63.78 -3.25 -20.38
N LEU A 3 64.00 -4.53 -20.10
CA LEU A 3 62.95 -5.55 -20.09
C LEU A 3 62.15 -5.65 -18.77
N LEU A 4 62.58 -4.97 -17.70
CA LEU A 4 61.90 -5.01 -16.40
C LEU A 4 60.69 -4.07 -16.30
N HIS A 5 60.62 -3.00 -17.12
CA HIS A 5 59.52 -2.03 -17.05
C HIS A 5 58.21 -2.55 -17.67
N LEU A 6 58.27 -3.32 -18.76
CA LEU A 6 57.08 -3.85 -19.44
C LEU A 6 56.27 -4.87 -18.61
N ARG A 7 56.91 -5.57 -17.65
CA ARG A 7 56.23 -6.56 -16.81
C ARG A 7 55.46 -5.91 -15.66
N ASN A 8 55.87 -4.71 -15.23
CA ASN A 8 55.26 -4.00 -14.11
C ASN A 8 53.95 -3.29 -14.53
N GLU A 9 53.86 -2.81 -15.77
CA GLU A 9 52.66 -2.14 -16.30
C GLU A 9 51.49 -3.11 -16.55
N ARG A 10 51.76 -4.39 -16.84
CA ARG A 10 50.71 -5.41 -17.00
C ARG A 10 50.10 -5.87 -15.67
N GLY A 11 50.86 -5.81 -14.58
CA GLY A 11 50.37 -6.19 -13.24
C GLY A 11 49.48 -5.11 -12.62
N THR A 12 49.83 -3.83 -12.82
CA THR A 12 49.03 -2.69 -12.35
C THR A 12 47.73 -2.54 -13.11
N THR A 13 47.73 -2.76 -14.43
CA THR A 13 46.51 -2.74 -15.26
C THR A 13 45.53 -3.85 -14.88
N LEU A 14 46.01 -5.06 -14.56
CA LEU A 14 45.15 -6.17 -14.15
C LEU A 14 44.48 -5.92 -12.79
N ILE A 15 45.21 -5.35 -11.83
CA ILE A 15 44.67 -4.94 -10.52
C ILE A 15 43.67 -3.78 -10.68
N GLN A 16 43.93 -2.82 -11.56
CA GLN A 16 42.99 -1.73 -11.85
C GLN A 16 41.68 -2.25 -12.44
N VAL A 17 41.74 -3.21 -13.38
CA VAL A 17 40.53 -3.80 -13.97
C VAL A 17 39.75 -4.60 -12.92
N LEU A 18 40.42 -5.31 -12.02
CA LEU A 18 39.78 -6.01 -10.91
C LEU A 18 39.12 -5.04 -9.91
N GLY A 19 39.81 -3.95 -9.55
CA GLY A 19 39.22 -2.92 -8.68
C GLY A 19 38.02 -2.24 -9.32
N ALA A 20 38.12 -1.91 -10.61
CA ALA A 20 37.03 -1.32 -11.37
C ALA A 20 35.82 -2.27 -11.49
N SER A 21 36.06 -3.57 -11.67
CA SER A 21 34.96 -4.55 -11.75
C SER A 21 34.24 -4.69 -10.41
N VAL A 22 34.96 -4.71 -9.29
CA VAL A 22 34.38 -4.77 -7.93
C VAL A 22 33.50 -3.55 -7.67
N ILE A 23 34.01 -2.35 -7.95
CA ILE A 23 33.26 -1.09 -7.80
C ILE A 23 32.02 -1.11 -8.68
N LEU A 24 32.16 -1.56 -9.94
CA LEU A 24 31.03 -1.67 -10.87
C LEU A 24 29.95 -2.63 -10.34
N THR A 25 30.32 -3.81 -9.83
CA THR A 25 29.36 -4.73 -9.21
C THR A 25 28.65 -4.12 -8.00
N ALA A 26 29.36 -3.37 -7.15
CA ALA A 26 28.74 -2.71 -6.01
C ALA A 26 27.70 -1.67 -6.44
N ILE A 27 27.99 -0.89 -7.47
CA ILE A 27 27.06 0.11 -8.04
C ILE A 27 25.84 -0.58 -8.64
N VAL A 28 26.04 -1.65 -9.41
CA VAL A 28 24.94 -2.42 -10.02
C VAL A 28 24.02 -3.00 -8.95
N LEU A 29 24.59 -3.59 -7.89
CA LEU A 29 23.80 -4.13 -6.77
C LEU A 29 23.00 -3.06 -6.04
N ALA A 30 23.60 -1.88 -5.81
CA ALA A 30 22.90 -0.75 -5.21
C ALA A 30 21.73 -0.30 -6.09
N PHE A 31 21.92 -0.19 -7.41
CA PHE A 31 20.87 0.21 -8.34
C PHE A 31 19.73 -0.80 -8.43
N VAL A 32 20.04 -2.11 -8.44
CA VAL A 32 19.03 -3.18 -8.42
C VAL A 32 18.20 -3.11 -7.13
N SER A 33 18.85 -2.93 -5.99
CA SER A 33 18.17 -2.79 -4.70
C SER A 33 17.20 -1.62 -4.70
N VAL A 34 17.65 -0.43 -5.11
CA VAL A 34 16.78 0.78 -5.21
C VAL A 34 15.63 0.56 -6.18
N SER A 35 15.88 -0.07 -7.34
CA SER A 35 14.84 -0.34 -8.34
C SER A 35 13.75 -1.28 -7.81
N GLN A 36 14.11 -2.30 -7.03
CA GLN A 36 13.15 -3.20 -6.40
C GLN A 36 12.27 -2.48 -5.39
N TYR A 37 12.84 -1.58 -4.57
CA TYR A 37 12.06 -0.76 -3.63
C TYR A 37 11.06 0.14 -4.35
N THR A 38 11.45 0.80 -5.44
CA THR A 38 10.56 1.66 -6.21
C THR A 38 9.41 0.87 -6.83
N LEU A 39 9.67 -0.32 -7.38
CA LEU A 39 8.64 -1.17 -7.98
C LEU A 39 7.63 -1.69 -6.94
N LEU A 40 8.09 -2.05 -5.74
CA LEU A 40 7.20 -2.45 -4.65
C LEU A 40 6.33 -1.28 -4.15
N SER A 41 6.92 -0.09 -4.05
CA SER A 41 6.19 1.12 -3.64
C SER A 41 5.07 1.51 -4.62
N ASN A 42 5.28 1.31 -5.92
CA ASN A 42 4.25 1.60 -6.92
C ASN A 42 3.05 0.65 -6.78
N LYS A 43 3.29 -0.66 -6.55
CA LYS A 43 2.20 -1.62 -6.37
C LYS A 43 1.33 -1.31 -5.14
N ASP A 44 1.95 -0.94 -4.02
CA ASP A 44 1.20 -0.54 -2.81
C ASP A 44 0.37 0.73 -3.05
N THR A 45 0.88 1.64 -3.88
CA THR A 45 0.15 2.86 -4.28
C THR A 45 -1.03 2.51 -5.17
N ASP A 46 -0.83 1.68 -6.20
CA ASP A 46 -1.89 1.21 -7.10
C ASP A 46 -3.01 0.49 -6.32
N HIS A 47 -2.65 -0.37 -5.37
CA HIS A 47 -3.63 -1.06 -4.54
C HIS A 47 -4.43 -0.11 -3.65
N ARG A 48 -3.80 0.94 -3.12
CA ARG A 48 -4.47 1.99 -2.32
C ARG A 48 -5.41 2.82 -3.17
N GLU A 49 -5.00 3.24 -4.37
CA GLU A 49 -5.87 3.98 -5.29
C GLU A 49 -7.09 3.16 -5.68
N GLN A 50 -6.90 1.88 -6.02
CA GLN A 50 -8.00 0.98 -6.32
C GLN A 50 -8.91 0.75 -5.11
N ALA A 51 -8.34 0.58 -3.91
CA ALA A 51 -9.11 0.41 -2.67
C ALA A 51 -9.94 1.67 -2.35
N LEU A 52 -9.41 2.86 -2.61
CA LEU A 52 -10.12 4.13 -2.46
C LEU A 52 -11.29 4.21 -3.44
N PHE A 53 -11.06 3.89 -4.72
CA PHE A 53 -12.11 3.86 -5.72
C PHE A 53 -13.26 2.91 -5.34
N ILE A 54 -12.93 1.70 -4.86
CA ILE A 54 -13.93 0.74 -4.37
C ILE A 54 -14.70 1.32 -3.18
N ALA A 55 -14.00 1.94 -2.22
CA ALA A 55 -14.64 2.55 -1.06
C ALA A 55 -15.60 3.68 -1.46
N GLU A 56 -15.20 4.55 -2.40
CA GLU A 56 -16.02 5.62 -2.93
C GLU A 56 -17.25 5.10 -3.68
N GLN A 57 -17.08 4.06 -4.49
CA GLN A 57 -18.19 3.41 -5.19
C GLN A 57 -19.20 2.86 -4.18
N ILE A 58 -18.76 2.10 -3.17
CA ILE A 58 -19.63 1.54 -2.12
C ILE A 58 -20.36 2.67 -1.37
N VAL A 59 -19.67 3.74 -1.00
CA VAL A 59 -20.29 4.91 -0.36
C VAL A 59 -21.37 5.52 -1.25
N ASN A 60 -21.09 5.70 -2.54
CA ASN A 60 -22.05 6.28 -3.48
C ASN A 60 -23.26 5.39 -3.69
N GLU A 61 -23.08 4.07 -3.75
CA GLU A 61 -24.18 3.13 -3.84
C GLU A 61 -25.02 3.11 -2.56
N LEU A 62 -24.41 3.17 -1.39
CA LEU A 62 -25.11 3.31 -0.11
C LEU A 62 -25.91 4.61 -0.03
N ARG A 63 -25.38 5.72 -0.56
CA ARG A 63 -26.11 6.99 -0.70
C ARG A 63 -27.27 6.89 -1.69
N ALA A 64 -27.11 6.09 -2.75
CA ALA A 64 -28.16 5.81 -3.73
C ALA A 64 -29.26 4.85 -3.21
N GLY A 65 -29.10 4.31 -1.99
CA GLY A 65 -30.08 3.44 -1.36
C GLY A 65 -29.82 1.94 -1.52
N ALA A 66 -28.62 1.55 -1.99
CA ALA A 66 -28.23 0.14 -2.02
C ALA A 66 -28.16 -0.45 -0.60
N SER A 67 -28.62 -1.69 -0.45
CA SER A 67 -28.56 -2.42 0.81
C SER A 67 -27.35 -3.35 0.81
N TYR A 68 -26.43 -3.11 1.73
CA TYR A 68 -25.24 -3.93 1.93
C TYR A 68 -25.27 -4.63 3.29
N PRO A 69 -24.68 -5.82 3.43
CA PRO A 69 -24.48 -6.46 4.71
C PRO A 69 -23.51 -5.63 5.57
N HIS A 70 -23.93 -5.27 6.77
CA HIS A 70 -23.13 -4.49 7.71
C HIS A 70 -22.29 -5.40 8.61
N ASN A 71 -21.15 -4.90 9.09
CA ASN A 71 -20.22 -5.60 9.99
C ASN A 71 -19.78 -7.00 9.51
N THR A 72 -19.87 -7.24 8.19
CA THR A 72 -19.47 -8.49 7.56
C THR A 72 -18.41 -8.19 6.52
N LEU A 73 -17.35 -9.00 6.47
CA LEU A 73 -16.35 -8.88 5.41
C LEU A 73 -16.90 -9.56 4.15
N VAL A 74 -17.04 -8.79 3.08
CA VAL A 74 -17.55 -9.24 1.79
C VAL A 74 -16.44 -9.16 0.76
N ALA A 75 -16.27 -10.21 -0.05
CA ALA A 75 -15.36 -10.18 -1.18
C ALA A 75 -15.92 -9.25 -2.26
N TYR A 76 -15.13 -8.25 -2.69
CA TYR A 76 -15.41 -7.47 -3.89
C TYR A 76 -14.93 -8.23 -5.14
N ASP A 77 -13.74 -8.84 -5.04
CA ASP A 77 -13.14 -9.69 -6.05
C ASP A 77 -12.15 -10.67 -5.37
N SER A 78 -11.39 -11.44 -6.15
CA SER A 78 -10.32 -12.36 -5.71
C SER A 78 -9.21 -11.69 -4.88
N ILE A 79 -9.01 -10.38 -5.05
CA ILE A 79 -7.96 -9.58 -4.39
C ILE A 79 -8.52 -8.71 -3.28
N TYR A 80 -9.69 -8.08 -3.48
CA TYR A 80 -10.23 -7.05 -2.60
C TYR A 80 -11.44 -7.54 -1.80
N SER A 81 -11.54 -7.11 -0.55
CA SER A 81 -12.71 -7.33 0.30
C SER A 81 -13.04 -6.08 1.11
N TYR A 82 -14.32 -5.86 1.39
CA TYR A 82 -14.79 -4.68 2.11
C TYR A 82 -15.68 -5.05 3.29
N ARG A 83 -15.76 -4.15 4.26
CA ARG A 83 -16.69 -4.18 5.40
C ARG A 83 -17.26 -2.79 5.59
N ILE A 84 -18.56 -2.72 5.87
CA ILE A 84 -19.25 -1.47 6.16
C ILE A 84 -19.70 -1.50 7.62
N ASP A 85 -19.23 -0.51 8.38
CA ASP A 85 -19.60 -0.30 9.77
C ASP A 85 -20.39 1.01 9.86
N GLN A 86 -21.56 0.96 10.51
CA GLN A 86 -22.45 2.11 10.65
C GLN A 86 -22.62 2.41 12.13
N SER A 87 -22.35 3.65 12.53
CA SER A 87 -22.62 4.15 13.88
C SER A 87 -23.57 5.35 13.83
N LEU A 88 -24.38 5.51 14.87
CA LEU A 88 -25.27 6.66 14.99
C LEU A 88 -24.43 7.89 15.32
N ALA A 89 -24.49 8.93 14.49
CA ALA A 89 -23.81 10.19 14.81
C ALA A 89 -24.69 10.96 15.82
N LEU A 90 -24.40 10.79 17.12
CA LEU A 90 -25.11 11.52 18.17
C LEU A 90 -24.63 12.99 18.20
N PRO A 91 -25.54 13.97 18.23
CA PRO A 91 -25.17 15.36 18.45
C PRO A 91 -24.79 15.55 19.92
N GLY A 92 -23.49 15.71 20.21
CA GLY A 92 -23.01 16.17 21.52
C GLY A 92 -22.45 15.12 22.49
N GLY A 93 -22.23 13.88 22.05
CA GLY A 93 -21.46 12.90 22.81
C GLY A 93 -20.11 12.65 22.15
N ASP A 94 -19.02 12.66 22.92
CA ASP A 94 -17.70 12.18 22.50
C ASP A 94 -17.77 10.67 22.22
N GLN A 95 -18.41 10.31 21.11
CA GLN A 95 -18.26 9.00 20.50
C GLN A 95 -16.87 9.00 19.89
N THR A 96 -15.89 8.50 20.64
CA THR A 96 -14.64 8.07 20.04
C THR A 96 -14.99 6.90 19.16
N ILE A 97 -15.26 7.18 17.88
CA ILE A 97 -15.45 6.14 16.88
C ILE A 97 -14.05 5.60 16.66
N ALA A 98 -13.69 4.62 17.50
CA ALA A 98 -12.56 3.78 17.21
C ALA A 98 -12.81 3.27 15.80
N ALA A 99 -11.89 3.60 14.88
CA ALA A 99 -11.69 2.78 13.71
C ALA A 99 -11.30 1.41 14.29
N ASP A 100 -12.32 0.63 14.65
CA ASP A 100 -12.17 -0.69 15.18
C ASP A 100 -11.65 -1.46 13.97
N ALA A 101 -10.32 -1.46 13.83
CA ALA A 101 -9.60 -2.35 12.94
C ALA A 101 -9.92 -3.72 13.51
N ALA A 102 -11.08 -4.24 13.10
CA ALA A 102 -11.77 -5.33 13.74
C ALA A 102 -10.74 -6.39 14.08
N ALA A 103 -10.74 -6.88 15.33
CA ALA A 103 -9.79 -7.88 15.80
C ALA A 103 -9.64 -9.00 14.74
N GLY A 104 -8.56 -8.94 13.95
CA GLY A 104 -8.35 -9.77 12.75
C GLY A 104 -7.91 -9.03 11.47
N LEU A 105 -8.12 -7.71 11.37
CA LEU A 105 -7.86 -6.88 10.16
C LEU A 105 -6.77 -5.82 10.39
N ARG A 106 -5.77 -6.08 11.23
CA ARG A 106 -4.51 -5.30 11.21
C ARG A 106 -3.65 -5.65 9.98
N ALA A 107 -4.26 -5.71 8.80
CA ALA A 107 -3.54 -5.92 7.57
C ALA A 107 -2.79 -4.63 7.23
N ARG A 108 -1.50 -4.72 6.85
CA ARG A 108 -0.78 -3.60 6.21
C ARG A 108 -1.54 -3.03 4.99
N ASN A 109 -2.47 -3.82 4.47
CA ASN A 109 -3.18 -3.64 3.23
C ASN A 109 -4.65 -3.30 3.49
N GLN A 110 -4.88 -2.19 4.19
CA GLN A 110 -6.22 -1.68 4.48
C GLN A 110 -6.34 -0.20 4.20
N LEU A 111 -7.54 0.21 3.80
CA LEU A 111 -7.96 1.58 3.61
C LEU A 111 -9.33 1.77 4.27
N THR A 112 -9.46 2.83 5.06
CA THR A 112 -10.70 3.17 5.75
C THR A 112 -11.21 4.51 5.22
N LEU A 113 -12.43 4.51 4.69
CA LEU A 113 -13.15 5.71 4.26
C LEU A 113 -14.31 5.96 5.22
N GLN A 114 -14.34 7.15 5.83
CA GLN A 114 -15.42 7.57 6.73
C GLN A 114 -16.23 8.69 6.09
N THR A 115 -17.56 8.59 6.17
CA THR A 115 -18.46 9.60 5.63
C THR A 115 -19.74 9.69 6.46
N ILE A 116 -20.38 10.85 6.44
CA ILE A 116 -21.67 11.05 7.11
C ILE A 116 -22.77 10.88 6.06
N VAL A 117 -23.72 10.00 6.32
CA VAL A 117 -24.90 9.77 5.48
C VAL A 117 -26.15 10.08 6.28
N LEU A 118 -27.10 10.79 5.66
CA LEU A 118 -28.42 11.00 6.24
C LEU A 118 -29.30 9.80 5.89
N SER A 119 -29.60 8.97 6.89
CA SER A 119 -30.53 7.86 6.77
C SER A 119 -31.79 8.22 7.53
N SER A 120 -32.93 8.32 6.83
CA SER A 120 -34.25 8.60 7.42
C SER A 120 -34.20 9.75 8.43
N THR A 121 -33.72 10.93 8.03
CA THR A 121 -33.55 12.16 8.83
C THR A 121 -32.54 12.13 9.98
N THR A 122 -31.88 10.99 10.22
CA THR A 122 -30.82 10.88 11.24
C THR A 122 -29.45 10.80 10.58
N PRO A 123 -28.48 11.65 10.98
CA PRO A 123 -27.11 11.50 10.52
C PRO A 123 -26.51 10.22 11.10
N LYS A 124 -25.89 9.42 10.25
CA LYS A 124 -25.16 8.22 10.63
C LYS A 124 -23.75 8.35 10.09
N LEU A 125 -22.74 8.01 10.90
CA LEU A 125 -21.40 7.84 10.39
C LEU A 125 -21.31 6.46 9.76
N LEU A 126 -20.86 6.44 8.51
CA LEU A 126 -20.59 5.26 7.75
C LEU A 126 -19.07 5.12 7.57
N THR A 127 -18.55 3.95 7.92
CA THR A 127 -17.14 3.60 7.78
C THR A 127 -17.04 2.43 6.83
N VAL A 128 -16.37 2.62 5.69
CA VAL A 128 -16.07 1.55 4.74
C VAL A 128 -14.61 1.18 4.92
N ASN A 129 -14.36 -0.06 5.29
CA ASN A 129 -13.04 -0.65 5.42
C ASN A 129 -12.80 -1.55 4.20
N VAL A 130 -11.83 -1.22 3.36
CA VAL A 130 -11.41 -2.02 2.20
C VAL A 130 -10.04 -2.63 2.49
N THR A 131 -9.88 -3.92 2.22
CA THR A 131 -8.61 -4.64 2.40
C THR A 131 -8.27 -5.43 1.16
N TRP A 132 -6.97 -5.60 0.90
CA TRP A 132 -6.47 -6.35 -0.25
C TRP A 132 -5.41 -7.37 0.13
N ARG A 133 -5.31 -8.42 -0.68
CA ARG A 133 -4.21 -9.39 -0.61
C ARG A 133 -2.98 -8.81 -1.31
N GLY A 134 -1.83 -8.86 -0.65
CA GLY A 134 -0.52 -8.47 -1.17
C GLY A 134 0.53 -9.47 -0.78
#